data_AF-A0A1Q3LMJ8-F1
#
_entry.id   AF-A0A1Q3LMJ8-F1
#
_cell.length_a   1.000
_cell.length_b   1.000
_cell.length_c   1.000
_cell.angle_alpha   90.00
_cell.angle_beta   90.00
_cell.angle_gamma   90.00
#
_symmetry.space_group_name_H-M   'P 1'
#
loop_
_entity.id
_entity.type
_entity.pdbx_description
1 polymer ?
#
loop_
_entity_poly.entity_id
_entity_poly.type
_entity_poly.pdbx_seq_one_letter_code
_entity_poly.pdbx_strand_id
1 'polypeptide(L)'
;MRNMICRALAALVLSVGLSAGALAQAPQLRGFPTPEAAADALTDAIRKNDGNVIASILGMSWNNLVPGSDYQDEEARQQFIKAWDENHKIIPEGNDKALLNAGNTGWLSPIPIVRQGNEWRYDVEAGRKEMQARLIGRDEFAVIQTLLAIVDAQRDYAAMDPMKAGFPVYARRLVSSPGQKDGLYWETAPGEPPSPLGPLLAKAQYGDIQENGYYGYRFRLLYSQGPDAPGGAHEYLVKGRMLGGFAVIAWPVRWGETGVMTFTISHNSDVYEQDLGPDTAQRAAAIVIFNPDKGWDKADMTP
;
A
#
# COMPACT_ATOMS: atom_id res chain seq x y z
N MET A 1 73.52 -2.30 -59.95
CA MET A 1 73.64 -0.95 -59.36
C MET A 1 72.23 -0.45 -59.14
N ARG A 2 71.75 0.06 -58.02
CA ARG A 2 72.27 0.28 -56.66
C ARG A 2 71.03 0.79 -55.88
N ASN A 3 70.74 0.15 -54.75
CA ASN A 3 70.13 0.65 -53.50
C ASN A 3 68.86 1.53 -53.59
N MET A 4 67.73 1.08 -53.01
CA MET A 4 67.34 1.26 -51.60
C MET A 4 67.30 2.73 -51.13
N ILE A 5 66.14 3.17 -50.58
CA ILE A 5 65.95 3.64 -49.18
C ILE A 5 64.69 4.53 -49.05
N CYS A 6 63.75 4.01 -48.26
CA CYS A 6 62.91 4.61 -47.20
C CYS A 6 62.29 6.02 -47.32
N ARG A 7 60.97 6.09 -47.05
CA ARG A 7 60.27 6.88 -46.00
C ARG A 7 58.74 6.79 -46.25
N ALA A 8 57.99 5.99 -45.48
CA ALA A 8 57.34 6.30 -44.21
C ALA A 8 55.92 6.92 -44.35
N LEU A 9 54.96 6.25 -43.67
CA LEU A 9 53.70 6.70 -43.08
C LEU A 9 52.36 6.65 -43.85
N ALA A 10 51.52 5.73 -43.35
CA ALA A 10 50.11 5.89 -42.92
C ALA A 10 48.96 5.75 -43.94
N ALA A 11 48.12 4.71 -43.72
CA ALA A 11 46.65 4.76 -43.58
C ALA A 11 46.07 3.34 -43.85
N LEU A 12 45.98 2.49 -42.83
CA LEU A 12 44.75 2.16 -42.08
C LEU A 12 43.76 1.30 -42.89
N VAL A 13 43.91 -0.02 -42.75
CA VAL A 13 42.95 -1.05 -43.17
C VAL A 13 41.84 -1.09 -42.11
N LEU A 14 40.60 -0.76 -42.49
CA LEU A 14 39.42 -0.91 -41.65
C LEU A 14 38.87 -2.35 -41.82
N SER A 15 39.29 -3.27 -40.96
CA SER A 15 38.62 -4.55 -40.76
C SER A 15 37.43 -4.34 -39.82
N VAL A 16 36.22 -4.32 -40.39
CA VAL A 16 34.96 -4.29 -39.64
C VAL A 16 34.79 -5.65 -38.94
N GLY A 17 35.06 -5.68 -37.63
CA GLY A 17 34.72 -6.80 -36.76
C GLY A 17 33.22 -6.80 -36.46
N LEU A 18 32.53 -7.89 -36.81
CA LEU A 18 31.22 -8.20 -36.27
C LEU A 18 31.36 -8.50 -34.78
N SER A 19 31.15 -7.49 -33.94
CA SER A 19 30.86 -7.70 -32.53
C SER A 19 29.41 -8.14 -32.40
N ALA A 20 29.18 -9.46 -32.41
CA ALA A 20 27.94 -10.03 -31.91
C ALA A 20 27.81 -9.62 -30.45
N GLY A 21 26.96 -8.63 -30.17
CA GLY A 21 26.57 -8.29 -28.81
C GLY A 21 25.92 -9.53 -28.20
N ALA A 22 26.63 -10.20 -27.29
CA ALA A 22 26.01 -11.14 -26.38
C ALA A 22 24.97 -10.34 -25.60
N LEU A 23 23.69 -10.54 -25.92
CA LEU A 23 22.60 -10.15 -25.04
C LEU A 23 22.90 -10.84 -23.71
N ALA A 24 23.33 -10.09 -22.71
CA ALA A 24 23.52 -10.60 -21.36
C ALA A 24 22.16 -11.17 -20.92
N GLN A 25 22.04 -12.50 -20.96
CA GLN A 25 20.92 -13.17 -20.30
C GLN A 25 20.98 -12.73 -18.84
N ALA A 26 19.87 -12.18 -18.35
CA ALA A 26 19.72 -11.89 -16.93
C ALA A 26 20.15 -13.15 -16.15
N PRO A 27 20.99 -13.01 -15.10
CA PRO A 27 21.47 -14.16 -14.35
C PRO A 27 20.28 -14.97 -13.88
N GLN A 28 20.17 -16.22 -14.34
CA GLN A 28 19.02 -17.04 -14.02
C GLN A 28 19.09 -17.47 -12.56
N LEU A 29 18.06 -17.15 -11.78
CA LEU A 29 17.93 -17.49 -10.36
C LEU A 29 17.98 -18.99 -10.13
N ARG A 30 18.70 -19.48 -9.12
CA ARG A 30 18.93 -20.91 -8.88
C ARG A 30 17.71 -21.81 -9.14
N GLY A 31 17.89 -22.81 -10.01
CA GLY A 31 16.88 -23.82 -10.32
C GLY A 31 16.93 -25.03 -9.39
N PHE A 32 15.79 -25.71 -9.26
CA PHE A 32 15.60 -26.86 -8.39
C PHE A 32 14.89 -28.01 -9.12
N PRO A 33 15.12 -29.28 -8.74
CA PRO A 33 14.49 -30.43 -9.38
C PRO A 33 12.99 -30.54 -9.07
N THR A 34 12.55 -30.07 -7.89
CA THR A 34 11.16 -30.10 -7.45
C THR A 34 10.82 -28.80 -6.71
N PRO A 35 9.53 -28.42 -6.61
CA PRO A 35 9.13 -27.26 -5.82
C PRO A 35 9.42 -27.43 -4.32
N GLU A 36 9.39 -28.65 -3.79
CA GLU A 36 9.79 -28.96 -2.41
C GLU A 36 11.26 -28.61 -2.18
N ALA A 37 12.15 -29.05 -3.10
CA ALA A 37 13.58 -28.75 -2.99
C ALA A 37 13.87 -27.24 -3.05
N ALA A 38 13.07 -26.46 -3.79
CA ALA A 38 13.17 -25.01 -3.81
C ALA A 38 12.73 -24.39 -2.47
N ALA A 39 11.61 -24.85 -1.91
CA ALA A 39 11.07 -24.38 -0.65
C ALA A 39 11.98 -24.70 0.55
N ASP A 40 12.53 -25.92 0.59
CA ASP A 40 13.51 -26.33 1.61
C ASP A 40 14.75 -25.45 1.55
N ALA A 41 15.31 -25.25 0.35
CA ALA A 41 16.53 -24.48 0.17
C ALA A 41 16.37 -23.01 0.57
N LEU A 42 15.23 -22.38 0.22
CA LEU A 42 14.95 -21.01 0.64
C LEU A 42 14.76 -20.92 2.16
N THR A 43 13.99 -21.84 2.74
CA THR A 43 13.72 -21.84 4.19
C THR A 43 15.00 -22.07 5.00
N ASP A 44 15.87 -22.98 4.57
CA ASP A 44 17.18 -23.19 5.20
C ASP A 44 18.06 -21.93 5.16
N ALA A 45 18.04 -21.22 4.02
CA ALA A 45 18.77 -19.97 3.87
C ALA A 45 18.21 -18.88 4.80
N ILE A 46 16.88 -18.78 4.91
CA ILE A 46 16.19 -17.88 5.85
C ILE A 46 16.56 -18.23 7.30
N ARG A 47 16.52 -19.51 7.68
CA ARG A 47 16.86 -19.98 9.03
C ARG A 47 18.29 -19.64 9.42
N LYS A 48 19.22 -19.76 8.47
CA LYS A 48 20.65 -19.43 8.67
C LYS A 48 20.95 -17.94 8.50
N ASN A 49 19.96 -17.13 8.13
CA ASN A 49 20.12 -15.73 7.74
C ASN A 49 21.21 -15.55 6.66
N ASP A 50 21.28 -16.47 5.70
CA ASP A 50 22.29 -16.49 4.64
C ASP A 50 21.82 -15.69 3.42
N GLY A 51 22.03 -14.37 3.48
CA GLY A 51 21.62 -13.44 2.42
C GLY A 51 22.23 -13.76 1.05
N ASN A 52 23.39 -14.42 0.98
CA ASN A 52 24.01 -14.80 -0.29
C ASN A 52 23.24 -15.95 -0.95
N VAL A 53 22.85 -16.95 -0.17
CA VAL A 53 22.02 -18.06 -0.68
C VAL A 53 20.63 -17.54 -1.03
N ILE A 54 20.01 -16.68 -0.21
CA ILE A 54 18.73 -16.05 -0.54
C ILE A 54 18.84 -15.27 -1.86
N ALA A 55 19.90 -14.48 -2.05
CA ALA A 55 20.13 -13.75 -3.30
C ALA A 55 20.30 -14.68 -4.52
N SER A 56 20.88 -15.86 -4.34
CA SER A 56 20.97 -16.83 -5.43
C SER A 56 19.61 -17.40 -5.84
N ILE A 57 18.64 -17.44 -4.92
CA ILE A 57 17.30 -18.03 -5.11
C ILE A 57 16.28 -16.98 -5.58
N LEU A 58 16.28 -15.79 -4.97
CA LEU A 58 15.30 -14.73 -5.19
C LEU A 58 15.87 -13.51 -5.97
N GLY A 59 17.17 -13.52 -6.27
CA GLY A 59 17.83 -12.44 -7.02
C GLY A 59 18.32 -11.31 -6.13
N MET A 60 19.33 -10.55 -6.55
CA MET A 60 20.03 -9.57 -5.70
C MET A 60 19.15 -8.49 -5.04
N SER A 61 17.97 -8.20 -5.59
CA SER A 61 17.01 -7.22 -5.06
C SER A 61 15.95 -7.83 -4.16
N TRP A 62 16.16 -9.06 -3.68
CA TRP A 62 15.20 -9.78 -2.84
C TRP A 62 14.84 -9.05 -1.53
N ASN A 63 15.72 -8.18 -1.04
CA ASN A 63 15.48 -7.34 0.13
C ASN A 63 14.49 -6.18 -0.10
N ASN A 64 14.18 -5.87 -1.37
CA ASN A 64 13.26 -4.79 -1.75
C ASN A 64 11.85 -5.32 -2.12
N LEU A 65 11.58 -6.60 -1.85
CA LEU A 65 10.35 -7.25 -2.27
C LEU A 65 9.09 -6.69 -1.60
N VAL A 66 9.23 -6.12 -0.41
CA VAL A 66 8.17 -5.36 0.27
C VAL A 66 8.70 -3.94 0.54
N PRO A 67 8.11 -2.91 -0.10
CA PRO A 67 8.46 -1.53 0.18
C PRO A 67 8.25 -1.19 1.66
N GLY A 68 9.28 -0.65 2.32
CA GLY A 68 9.21 -0.24 3.73
C GLY A 68 9.42 -1.36 4.75
N SER A 69 9.66 -2.61 4.32
CA SER A 69 10.15 -3.65 5.23
C SER A 69 11.67 -3.58 5.32
N ASP A 70 12.20 -3.48 6.53
CA ASP A 70 13.61 -3.78 6.74
C ASP A 70 13.78 -5.30 6.70
N TYR A 71 14.70 -5.80 5.86
CA TYR A 71 15.05 -7.23 5.84
C TYR A 71 15.39 -7.79 7.23
N GLN A 72 15.79 -6.92 8.15
CA GLN A 72 16.12 -7.27 9.53
C GLN A 72 14.89 -7.43 10.44
N ASP A 73 13.69 -7.56 9.89
CA ASP A 73 12.51 -7.95 10.66
C ASP A 73 12.67 -9.39 11.18
N GLU A 74 13.41 -9.49 12.28
CA GLU A 74 13.66 -10.71 13.04
C GLU A 74 12.34 -11.37 13.44
N GLU A 75 11.33 -10.57 13.78
CA GLU A 75 10.04 -11.09 14.20
C GLU A 75 9.35 -11.80 13.04
N ALA A 76 9.24 -11.17 11.87
CA ALA A 76 8.67 -11.80 10.67
C ALA A 76 9.42 -13.09 10.29
N ARG A 77 10.75 -13.08 10.39
CA ARG A 77 11.58 -14.26 10.11
C ARG A 77 11.27 -15.42 11.07
N GLN A 78 11.22 -15.13 12.37
CA GLN A 78 10.92 -16.14 13.39
C GLN A 78 9.48 -16.66 13.28
N GLN A 79 8.52 -15.78 12.97
CA GLN A 79 7.13 -16.19 12.71
C GLN A 79 7.03 -17.15 11.53
N PHE A 80 7.72 -16.87 10.42
CA PHE A 80 7.77 -17.76 9.27
C PHE A 80 8.40 -19.12 9.61
N ILE A 81 9.58 -19.13 10.27
CA ILE A 81 10.27 -20.36 10.65
C ILE A 81 9.41 -21.22 11.57
N LYS A 82 8.74 -20.59 12.55
CA LYS A 82 7.81 -21.27 13.45
C LYS A 82 6.64 -21.88 12.67
N ALA A 83 6.02 -21.13 11.77
CA ALA A 83 4.92 -21.64 10.94
C ALA A 83 5.37 -22.83 10.08
N TRP A 84 6.55 -22.74 9.46
CA TRP A 84 7.14 -23.82 8.69
C TRP A 84 7.36 -25.09 9.53
N ASP A 85 7.91 -24.94 10.73
CA ASP A 85 8.19 -26.06 11.65
C ASP A 85 6.90 -26.70 12.21
N GLU A 86 5.83 -25.91 12.37
CA GLU A 86 4.52 -26.41 12.78
C GLU A 86 3.87 -27.27 11.69
N ASN A 87 3.89 -26.80 10.45
CA ASN A 87 3.41 -27.53 9.27
C ASN A 87 3.87 -26.82 8.00
N HIS A 88 4.21 -27.56 6.94
CA HIS A 88 4.44 -26.96 5.62
C HIS A 88 4.05 -27.93 4.53
N LYS A 89 3.59 -27.38 3.40
CA LYS A 89 3.18 -28.17 2.24
C LYS A 89 3.31 -27.38 0.97
N ILE A 90 3.74 -28.05 -0.10
CA ILE A 90 3.63 -27.51 -1.45
C ILE A 90 2.24 -27.79 -2.01
N ILE A 91 1.55 -26.72 -2.41
CA ILE A 91 0.23 -26.75 -3.02
C ILE A 91 0.41 -26.53 -4.52
N PRO A 92 0.22 -27.57 -5.36
CA PRO A 92 0.29 -27.40 -6.81
C PRO A 92 -0.90 -26.60 -7.33
N GLU A 93 -0.63 -25.64 -8.20
CA GLU A 93 -1.62 -24.87 -8.95
C GLU A 93 -1.47 -25.20 -10.44
N GLY A 94 -2.00 -26.36 -10.84
CA GLY A 94 -1.74 -26.94 -12.16
C GLY A 94 -0.39 -27.64 -12.23
N ASN A 95 0.16 -27.76 -13.44
CA ASN A 95 1.35 -28.59 -13.69
C ASN A 95 2.67 -27.82 -13.53
N ASP A 96 2.65 -26.50 -13.66
CA ASP A 96 3.86 -25.68 -13.83
C ASP A 96 3.96 -24.55 -12.79
N LYS A 97 3.10 -24.56 -11.77
CA LYS A 97 3.09 -23.59 -10.67
C LYS A 97 2.77 -24.28 -9.36
N ALA A 98 3.43 -23.87 -8.29
CA ALA A 98 3.15 -24.31 -6.94
C ALA A 98 3.35 -23.18 -5.92
N LEU A 99 2.63 -23.26 -4.81
CA LEU A 99 2.72 -22.33 -3.70
C LEU A 99 3.16 -23.06 -2.43
N LEU A 100 3.98 -22.40 -1.62
CA LEU A 100 4.31 -22.89 -0.28
C LEU A 100 3.20 -22.50 0.69
N ASN A 101 2.58 -23.47 1.33
CA ASN A 101 1.80 -23.27 2.54
C ASN A 101 2.68 -23.49 3.77
N ALA A 102 2.62 -22.57 4.74
CA ALA A 102 3.31 -22.69 6.03
C ALA A 102 2.32 -22.49 7.18
N GLY A 103 2.46 -23.28 8.24
CA GLY A 103 1.58 -23.35 9.39
C GLY A 103 0.23 -24.02 9.10
N ASN A 104 -0.71 -23.79 10.02
CA ASN A 104 -2.06 -24.37 9.98
C ASN A 104 -3.15 -23.34 9.67
N THR A 105 -2.77 -22.10 9.36
CA THR A 105 -3.69 -20.99 9.11
C THR A 105 -4.19 -20.92 7.67
N GLY A 106 -3.63 -21.74 6.77
CA GLY A 106 -3.85 -21.64 5.33
C GLY A 106 -3.02 -20.54 4.66
N TRP A 107 -2.04 -19.94 5.35
CA TRP A 107 -1.17 -18.93 4.76
C TRP A 107 -0.37 -19.51 3.58
N LEU A 108 -0.44 -18.85 2.43
CA LEU A 108 0.33 -19.18 1.23
C LEU A 108 1.40 -18.11 0.98
N SER A 109 2.62 -18.57 0.75
CA SER A 109 3.73 -17.71 0.32
C SER A 109 3.32 -16.92 -0.91
N PRO A 110 3.56 -15.60 -0.92
CA PRO A 110 3.17 -14.77 -2.05
C PRO A 110 4.09 -14.97 -3.26
N ILE A 111 5.28 -15.56 -3.09
CA ILE A 111 6.22 -15.81 -4.18
C ILE A 111 6.01 -17.23 -4.70
N PRO A 112 5.41 -17.41 -5.89
CA PRO A 112 5.17 -18.74 -6.43
C PRO A 112 6.46 -19.40 -6.92
N ILE A 113 6.46 -20.73 -6.92
CA ILE A 113 7.49 -21.56 -7.53
C ILE A 113 6.94 -22.05 -8.87
N VAL A 114 7.59 -21.70 -9.97
CA VAL A 114 7.14 -22.01 -11.33
C VAL A 114 8.13 -22.91 -12.04
N ARG A 115 7.62 -23.76 -12.92
CA ARG A 115 8.43 -24.63 -13.76
C ARG A 115 8.97 -23.83 -14.95
N GLN A 116 10.29 -23.81 -15.10
CA GLN A 116 11.01 -23.21 -16.21
C GLN A 116 11.87 -24.30 -16.87
N GLY A 117 11.34 -24.90 -17.93
CA GLY A 117 11.94 -26.08 -18.56
C GLY A 117 11.90 -27.30 -17.63
N ASN A 118 13.08 -27.81 -17.28
CA ASN A 118 13.21 -29.00 -16.42
C ASN A 118 13.45 -28.66 -14.93
N GLU A 119 13.41 -27.38 -14.57
CA GLU A 119 13.69 -26.92 -13.22
C GLU A 119 12.55 -26.05 -12.68
N TRP A 120 12.47 -25.97 -11.36
CA TRP A 120 11.57 -25.12 -10.61
C TRP A 120 12.34 -23.91 -10.08
N ARG A 121 11.77 -22.71 -10.25
CA ARG A 121 12.38 -21.44 -9.86
C ARG A 121 11.32 -20.54 -9.25
N TYR A 122 11.70 -19.66 -8.32
CA TYR A 122 10.78 -18.66 -7.80
C TYR A 122 10.48 -17.61 -8.87
N ASP A 123 9.20 -17.31 -9.09
CA ASP A 123 8.78 -16.16 -9.89
C ASP A 123 8.66 -14.94 -8.98
N VAL A 124 9.78 -14.25 -8.84
CA VAL A 124 9.97 -13.11 -7.95
C VAL A 124 9.15 -11.90 -8.41
N GLU A 125 8.98 -11.71 -9.72
CA GLU A 125 8.17 -10.62 -10.26
C GLU A 125 6.68 -10.83 -9.98
N ALA A 126 6.18 -12.05 -10.14
CA ALA A 126 4.82 -12.39 -9.71
C ALA A 126 4.67 -12.19 -8.19
N GLY A 127 5.66 -12.64 -7.41
CA GLY A 127 5.67 -12.46 -5.96
C GLY A 127 5.60 -10.99 -5.53
N ARG A 128 6.39 -10.12 -6.17
CA ARG A 128 6.39 -8.68 -5.88
C ARG A 128 5.01 -8.05 -6.12
N LYS A 129 4.33 -8.42 -7.21
CA LYS A 129 2.97 -7.93 -7.52
C LYS A 129 1.96 -8.41 -6.48
N GLU A 130 2.02 -9.69 -6.10
CA GLU A 130 1.13 -10.27 -5.09
C GLU A 130 1.34 -9.62 -3.71
N MET A 131 2.60 -9.43 -3.28
CA MET A 131 2.91 -8.76 -2.01
C MET A 131 2.40 -7.31 -2.01
N GLN A 132 2.58 -6.59 -3.11
CA GLN A 132 2.03 -5.24 -3.26
C GLN A 132 0.49 -5.23 -3.18
N ALA A 133 -0.18 -6.17 -3.85
CA ALA A 133 -1.63 -6.28 -3.80
C ALA A 133 -2.15 -6.59 -2.38
N ARG A 134 -1.49 -7.49 -1.64
CA ARG A 134 -1.83 -7.79 -0.24
C ARG A 134 -1.61 -6.59 0.68
N LEU A 135 -0.53 -5.84 0.46
CA LEU A 135 -0.25 -4.61 1.20
C LEU A 135 -1.34 -3.56 0.98
N ILE A 136 -1.70 -3.33 -0.29
CA ILE A 136 -2.79 -2.42 -0.67
C ILE A 136 -4.10 -2.86 0.01
N GLY A 137 -4.49 -4.13 -0.11
CA GLY A 137 -5.74 -4.60 0.51
C GLY A 137 -5.79 -4.42 2.03
N ARG A 138 -4.67 -4.69 2.72
CA ARG A 138 -4.55 -4.46 4.17
C ARG A 138 -4.70 -2.98 4.53
N ASP A 139 -4.00 -2.12 3.79
CA ASP A 139 -3.97 -0.68 4.08
C ASP A 139 -5.32 -0.03 3.71
N GLU A 140 -5.97 -0.46 2.62
CA GLU A 140 -7.33 -0.06 2.26
C GLU A 140 -8.36 -0.48 3.31
N PHE A 141 -8.26 -1.70 3.85
CA PHE A 141 -9.10 -2.11 4.98
C PHE A 141 -8.88 -1.21 6.21
N ALA A 142 -7.63 -0.85 6.52
CA ALA A 142 -7.33 0.11 7.59
C ALA A 142 -7.90 1.51 7.33
N VAL A 143 -7.97 1.94 6.07
CA VAL A 143 -8.61 3.20 5.65
C VAL A 143 -10.11 3.16 5.89
N ILE A 144 -10.79 2.05 5.58
CA ILE A 144 -12.22 1.86 5.88
C ILE A 144 -12.46 1.98 7.40
N GLN A 145 -11.66 1.30 8.22
CA GLN A 145 -11.76 1.42 9.68
C GLN A 145 -11.48 2.85 10.17
N THR A 146 -10.56 3.56 9.52
CA THR A 146 -10.27 4.98 9.82
C THR A 146 -11.45 5.88 9.51
N LEU A 147 -12.15 5.66 8.40
CA LEU A 147 -13.34 6.41 8.02
C LEU A 147 -14.47 6.22 9.05
N LEU A 148 -14.68 4.98 9.52
CA LEU A 148 -15.62 4.68 10.59
C LEU A 148 -15.22 5.35 11.90
N ALA A 149 -13.94 5.33 12.27
CA ALA A 149 -13.43 6.01 13.44
C ALA A 149 -13.61 7.55 13.37
N ILE A 150 -13.53 8.16 12.18
CA ILE A 150 -13.85 9.59 12.00
C ILE A 150 -15.34 9.85 12.28
N VAL A 151 -16.24 8.95 11.87
CA VAL A 151 -17.67 9.09 12.17
C VAL A 151 -17.92 9.05 13.68
N ASP A 152 -17.30 8.12 14.39
CA ASP A 152 -17.43 8.03 15.84
C ASP A 152 -16.81 9.25 16.53
N ALA A 153 -15.63 9.71 16.09
CA ALA A 153 -15.00 10.92 16.61
C ALA A 153 -15.87 12.18 16.39
N GLN A 154 -16.62 12.27 15.28
CA GLN A 154 -17.56 13.37 15.05
C GLN A 154 -18.75 13.31 16.01
N ARG A 155 -19.27 12.11 16.32
CA ARG A 155 -20.35 11.91 17.30
C ARG A 155 -19.88 12.30 18.70
N ASP A 156 -18.68 11.86 19.08
CA ASP A 156 -18.05 12.22 20.35
C ASP A 156 -17.81 13.71 20.46
N TYR A 157 -17.27 14.35 19.42
CA TYR A 157 -17.08 15.80 19.38
C TYR A 157 -18.39 16.55 19.61
N ALA A 158 -19.47 16.15 18.94
CA ALA A 158 -20.78 16.78 19.09
C ALA A 158 -21.37 16.61 20.49
N ALA A 159 -21.13 15.47 21.14
CA ALA A 159 -21.55 15.20 22.52
C ALA A 159 -20.71 15.98 23.56
N MET A 160 -19.42 16.16 23.31
CA MET A 160 -18.51 16.90 24.19
C MET A 160 -18.76 18.42 24.17
N ASP A 161 -19.33 18.96 23.09
CA ASP A 161 -19.52 20.39 22.84
C ASP A 161 -18.29 21.26 23.21
N PRO A 162 -17.10 20.97 22.64
CA PRO A 162 -15.86 21.62 23.06
C PRO A 162 -15.84 23.12 22.74
N MET A 163 -16.64 23.55 21.77
CA MET A 163 -16.82 24.96 21.39
C MET A 163 -17.92 25.66 22.21
N LYS A 164 -18.58 24.96 23.13
CA LYS A 164 -19.67 25.46 23.99
C LYS A 164 -20.78 26.13 23.18
N ALA A 165 -21.15 25.50 22.07
CA ALA A 165 -22.19 25.97 21.16
C ALA A 165 -23.60 25.90 21.78
N GLY A 166 -23.80 25.07 22.80
CA GLY A 166 -25.08 24.88 23.49
C GLY A 166 -26.05 23.91 22.79
N PHE A 167 -25.59 23.26 21.71
CA PHE A 167 -26.30 22.22 20.97
C PHE A 167 -25.29 21.39 20.17
N PRO A 168 -25.62 20.13 19.79
CA PRO A 168 -24.70 19.27 19.04
C PRO A 168 -24.26 19.90 17.72
N VAL A 169 -22.95 20.02 17.53
CA VAL A 169 -22.31 20.50 16.30
C VAL A 169 -21.14 19.60 15.96
N TYR A 170 -20.96 19.30 14.67
CA TYR A 170 -19.82 18.51 14.20
C TYR A 170 -18.57 19.38 14.00
N ALA A 171 -17.39 18.75 14.07
CA ALA A 171 -16.09 19.39 13.91
C ALA A 171 -15.79 19.68 12.43
N ARG A 172 -15.46 20.92 12.10
CA ARG A 172 -15.25 21.34 10.69
C ARG A 172 -13.90 20.94 10.11
N ARG A 173 -13.03 20.34 10.91
CA ARG A 173 -11.64 20.01 10.56
C ARG A 173 -11.26 18.65 11.16
N LEU A 174 -10.34 17.95 10.53
CA LEU A 174 -9.71 16.78 11.16
C LEU A 174 -8.76 17.24 12.29
N VAL A 175 -8.05 18.34 12.08
CA VAL A 175 -7.15 18.94 13.08
C VAL A 175 -7.54 20.39 13.35
N SER A 176 -7.63 20.71 14.63
CA SER A 176 -8.02 22.03 15.11
C SER A 176 -6.99 23.09 14.74
N SER A 177 -7.47 24.31 14.55
CA SER A 177 -6.63 25.49 14.46
C SER A 177 -5.84 25.69 15.77
N PRO A 178 -4.63 26.28 15.75
CA PRO A 178 -3.84 26.49 16.96
C PRO A 178 -4.62 27.20 18.08
N GLY A 179 -4.66 26.57 19.27
CA GLY A 179 -5.38 27.08 20.43
C GLY A 179 -6.92 27.00 20.36
N GLN A 180 -7.47 26.39 19.31
CA GLN A 180 -8.91 26.16 19.15
C GLN A 180 -9.25 24.68 19.34
N LYS A 181 -10.54 24.38 19.48
CA LYS A 181 -11.10 23.02 19.47
C LYS A 181 -12.13 22.87 18.36
N ASP A 182 -11.82 23.38 17.16
CA ASP A 182 -12.71 23.42 15.99
C ASP A 182 -12.51 22.23 15.00
N GLY A 183 -11.65 21.28 15.37
CA GLY A 183 -11.41 20.02 14.67
C GLY A 183 -11.47 18.81 15.59
N LEU A 184 -11.34 17.60 15.03
CA LEU A 184 -11.40 16.33 15.78
C LEU A 184 -10.17 16.04 16.63
N TYR A 185 -9.05 16.69 16.36
CA TYR A 185 -7.82 16.61 17.13
C TYR A 185 -7.35 17.99 17.60
N TRP A 186 -6.93 18.07 18.84
CA TRP A 186 -6.10 19.11 19.44
C TRP A 186 -5.12 18.48 20.44
N GLU A 187 -4.00 19.15 20.70
CA GLU A 187 -3.12 18.74 21.80
C GLU A 187 -3.78 19.05 23.14
N THR A 188 -3.69 18.11 24.08
CA THR A 188 -4.28 18.20 25.42
C THR A 188 -3.19 18.22 26.47
N ALA A 189 -3.35 19.07 27.49
CA ALA A 189 -2.44 19.04 28.63
C ALA A 189 -2.67 17.78 29.50
N PRO A 190 -1.69 17.35 30.31
CA PRO A 190 -1.88 16.25 31.25
C PRO A 190 -3.10 16.49 32.16
N GLY A 191 -4.01 15.52 32.20
CA GLY A 191 -5.24 15.58 33.01
C GLY A 191 -6.44 16.22 32.32
N GLU A 192 -6.30 16.75 31.11
CA GLU A 192 -7.44 17.16 30.28
C GLU A 192 -8.07 15.95 29.55
N PRO A 193 -9.39 15.99 29.27
CA PRO A 193 -10.01 14.99 28.41
C PRO A 193 -9.33 14.93 27.04
N PRO A 194 -9.05 13.72 26.51
CA PRO A 194 -8.39 13.57 25.21
C PRO A 194 -9.29 14.09 24.08
N SER A 195 -8.66 14.43 22.97
CA SER A 195 -9.35 14.71 21.72
C SER A 195 -10.08 13.46 21.19
N PRO A 196 -11.23 13.62 20.50
CA PRO A 196 -11.97 12.50 19.90
C PRO A 196 -11.15 11.66 18.92
N LEU A 197 -10.25 12.29 18.16
CA LEU A 197 -9.37 11.60 17.22
C LEU A 197 -7.94 11.52 17.77
N GLY A 198 -7.26 10.39 17.54
CA GLY A 198 -5.88 10.20 17.94
C GLY A 198 -4.84 10.99 17.12
N PRO A 199 -3.61 11.18 17.64
CA PRO A 199 -2.59 12.02 17.01
C PRO A 199 -2.04 11.48 15.68
N LEU A 200 -2.12 10.17 15.39
CA LEU A 200 -1.52 9.59 14.20
C LEU A 200 -2.21 10.05 12.90
N LEU A 201 -3.55 9.96 12.85
CA LEU A 201 -4.32 10.46 11.71
C LEU A 201 -4.21 11.99 11.60
N ALA A 202 -4.16 12.69 12.73
CA ALA A 202 -3.99 14.13 12.76
C ALA A 202 -2.64 14.60 12.20
N LYS A 203 -1.54 13.92 12.57
CA LYS A 203 -0.20 14.23 12.08
C LYS A 203 -0.04 13.95 10.59
N ALA A 204 -0.81 13.03 10.01
CA ALA A 204 -0.83 12.83 8.56
C ALA A 204 -1.39 14.01 7.74
N GLN A 205 -1.95 15.02 8.42
CA GLN A 205 -2.41 16.27 7.80
C GLN A 205 -1.30 17.35 7.74
N TYR A 206 -0.12 17.13 8.36
CA TYR A 206 0.98 18.12 8.46
C TYR A 206 2.36 17.46 8.27
N GLY A 207 3.31 18.15 7.60
CA GLY A 207 4.74 17.73 7.53
C GLY A 207 5.05 16.54 6.63
N ASP A 208 6.15 15.80 6.84
CA ASP A 208 6.60 14.69 5.98
C ASP A 208 5.60 13.51 5.89
N ILE A 209 4.71 13.35 6.89
CA ILE A 209 3.62 12.36 6.87
C ILE A 209 2.51 12.79 5.89
N GLN A 210 2.42 14.08 5.54
CA GLN A 210 1.54 14.56 4.47
C GLN A 210 1.97 14.02 3.09
N GLU A 211 3.26 13.76 2.89
CA GLU A 211 3.77 13.24 1.61
C GLU A 211 3.36 11.78 1.42
N ASN A 212 3.43 10.98 2.48
CA ASN A 212 3.11 9.54 2.45
C ASN A 212 1.65 9.20 2.79
N GLY A 213 0.90 10.13 3.39
CA GLY A 213 -0.47 9.90 3.85
C GLY A 213 -0.56 8.99 5.08
N TYR A 214 -1.78 8.77 5.56
CA TYR A 214 -2.07 7.81 6.62
C TYR A 214 -2.49 6.49 5.97
N TYR A 215 -1.75 5.40 6.21
CA TYR A 215 -1.88 4.15 5.44
C TYR A 215 -1.79 4.35 3.91
N GLY A 216 -1.00 5.32 3.45
CA GLY A 216 -0.92 5.62 2.02
C GLY A 216 -2.07 6.46 1.47
N TYR A 217 -2.95 6.99 2.32
CA TYR A 217 -4.16 7.70 1.93
C TYR A 217 -4.21 9.15 2.45
N ARG A 218 -4.87 9.99 1.67
CA ARG A 218 -5.27 11.35 2.03
C ARG A 218 -6.73 11.36 2.45
N PHE A 219 -7.08 12.19 3.42
CA PHE A 219 -8.43 12.32 3.95
C PHE A 219 -8.88 13.77 3.90
N ARG A 220 -10.14 14.01 3.53
CA ARG A 220 -10.73 15.35 3.49
C ARG A 220 -12.21 15.31 3.89
N LEU A 221 -12.62 16.29 4.70
CA LEU A 221 -14.03 16.52 5.00
C LEU A 221 -14.77 17.14 3.81
N LEU A 222 -16.00 16.71 3.59
CA LEU A 222 -16.94 17.28 2.64
C LEU A 222 -18.07 17.98 3.41
N TYR A 223 -18.55 19.09 2.85
CA TYR A 223 -19.44 20.03 3.55
C TYR A 223 -20.86 20.09 2.96
N SER A 224 -21.18 19.19 2.05
CA SER A 224 -22.51 19.05 1.44
C SER A 224 -22.70 17.66 0.86
N GLN A 225 -23.95 17.32 0.58
CA GLN A 225 -24.32 16.14 -0.19
C GLN A 225 -25.21 16.47 -1.39
N GLY A 226 -25.18 15.58 -2.38
CA GLY A 226 -25.92 15.69 -3.63
C GLY A 226 -27.24 14.91 -3.63
N PRO A 227 -27.95 14.90 -4.77
CA PRO A 227 -29.28 14.30 -4.89
C PRO A 227 -29.31 12.77 -4.76
N ASP A 228 -28.20 12.08 -5.09
CA ASP A 228 -28.12 10.62 -5.00
C ASP A 228 -27.76 10.12 -3.60
N ALA A 229 -27.35 11.03 -2.70
CA ALA A 229 -27.10 10.70 -1.31
C ALA A 229 -28.42 10.44 -0.53
N PRO A 230 -28.42 9.52 0.46
CA PRO A 230 -29.53 9.37 1.39
C PRO A 230 -29.86 10.71 2.08
N GLY A 231 -31.12 11.15 2.01
CA GLY A 231 -31.55 12.46 2.51
C GLY A 231 -31.52 13.60 1.49
N GLY A 232 -31.04 13.35 0.26
CA GLY A 232 -31.05 14.31 -0.85
C GLY A 232 -30.09 15.48 -0.69
N ALA A 233 -30.10 16.39 -1.66
CA ALA A 233 -29.11 17.46 -1.75
C ALA A 233 -29.30 18.53 -0.66
N HIS A 234 -28.25 18.81 0.11
CA HIS A 234 -28.21 19.90 1.08
C HIS A 234 -26.78 20.21 1.55
N GLU A 235 -26.60 21.41 2.10
CA GLU A 235 -25.35 21.81 2.75
C GLU A 235 -25.33 21.38 4.22
N TYR A 236 -24.15 21.01 4.70
CA TYR A 236 -23.94 20.66 6.10
C TYR A 236 -23.68 21.87 6.99
N LEU A 237 -23.30 23.01 6.41
CA LEU A 237 -23.01 24.24 7.13
C LEU A 237 -24.26 25.12 7.23
N VAL A 238 -24.74 25.37 8.46
CA VAL A 238 -25.83 26.30 8.75
C VAL A 238 -25.30 27.41 9.65
N LYS A 239 -25.35 28.66 9.17
CA LYS A 239 -24.78 29.83 9.86
C LYS A 239 -23.32 29.60 10.32
N GLY A 240 -22.53 28.92 9.48
CA GLY A 240 -21.13 28.61 9.73
C GLY A 240 -20.86 27.45 10.71
N ARG A 241 -21.90 26.77 11.22
CA ARG A 241 -21.78 25.60 12.09
C ARG A 241 -22.13 24.33 11.33
N MET A 242 -21.41 23.23 11.56
CA MET A 242 -21.64 21.96 10.87
C MET A 242 -22.77 21.19 11.55
N LEU A 243 -23.98 21.39 11.03
CA LEU A 243 -25.26 20.98 11.63
C LEU A 243 -26.03 20.00 10.75
N GLY A 244 -25.93 20.12 9.43
CA GLY A 244 -26.65 19.27 8.48
C GLY A 244 -26.04 17.88 8.30
N GLY A 245 -24.98 17.56 9.04
CA GLY A 245 -24.24 16.31 8.90
C GLY A 245 -22.77 16.57 8.57
N PHE A 246 -22.12 15.55 8.05
CA PHE A 246 -20.75 15.59 7.52
C PHE A 246 -20.53 14.41 6.58
N ALA A 247 -19.49 14.51 5.77
CA ALA A 247 -18.96 13.39 5.01
C ALA A 247 -17.43 13.50 4.89
N VAL A 248 -16.80 12.40 4.51
CA VAL A 248 -15.35 12.29 4.32
C VAL A 248 -15.10 11.59 3.00
N ILE A 249 -14.06 12.03 2.30
CA ILE A 249 -13.47 11.30 1.16
C ILE A 249 -12.02 10.94 1.50
N ALA A 250 -11.62 9.73 1.14
CA ALA A 250 -10.25 9.25 1.25
C ALA A 250 -9.76 8.69 -0.09
N TRP A 251 -8.54 9.02 -0.50
CA TRP A 251 -7.96 8.53 -1.76
C TRP A 251 -6.47 8.24 -1.62
N PRO A 252 -5.92 7.29 -2.39
CA PRO A 252 -4.52 6.94 -2.32
C PRO A 252 -3.63 8.12 -2.71
N VAL A 253 -2.48 8.22 -2.05
CA VAL A 253 -1.42 9.18 -2.41
C VAL A 253 -0.87 8.87 -3.81
N ARG A 254 -0.65 7.59 -4.12
CA ARG A 254 -0.25 7.11 -5.45
C ARG A 254 -1.11 5.91 -5.84
N TRP A 255 -1.95 6.09 -6.86
CA TRP A 255 -2.80 5.04 -7.38
C TRP A 255 -1.96 3.85 -7.89
N GLY A 256 -2.39 2.64 -7.56
CA GLY A 256 -1.70 1.39 -7.92
C GLY A 256 -0.44 1.09 -7.08
N GLU A 257 0.00 2.03 -6.24
CA GLU A 257 1.15 1.85 -5.35
C GLU A 257 0.77 1.84 -3.88
N THR A 258 0.07 2.88 -3.42
CA THR A 258 -0.36 3.02 -2.02
C THR A 258 -1.82 2.63 -1.81
N GLY A 259 -2.54 2.38 -2.90
CA GLY A 259 -3.96 2.01 -2.92
C GLY A 259 -4.56 2.14 -4.31
N VAL A 260 -5.75 1.61 -4.51
CA VAL A 260 -6.50 1.61 -5.77
C VAL A 260 -7.83 2.36 -5.58
N MET A 261 -8.57 2.01 -4.53
CA MET A 261 -9.91 2.53 -4.30
C MET A 261 -9.90 3.94 -3.71
N THR A 262 -10.83 4.77 -4.16
CA THR A 262 -11.24 5.99 -3.45
C THR A 262 -12.47 5.66 -2.61
N PHE A 263 -12.48 6.10 -1.37
CA PHE A 263 -13.56 5.82 -0.42
C PHE A 263 -14.31 7.09 -0.04
N THR A 264 -15.61 6.98 0.23
CA THR A 264 -16.38 8.06 0.84
C THR A 264 -17.40 7.54 1.84
N ILE A 265 -17.65 8.31 2.89
CA ILE A 265 -18.58 7.98 3.97
C ILE A 265 -19.32 9.26 4.39
N SER A 266 -20.57 9.12 4.82
CA SER A 266 -21.30 10.20 5.49
C SER A 266 -21.60 9.83 6.95
N HIS A 267 -22.22 10.76 7.68
CA HIS A 267 -22.73 10.54 9.04
C HIS A 267 -23.63 9.29 9.22
N ASN A 268 -24.13 8.72 8.12
CA ASN A 268 -24.92 7.48 8.07
C ASN A 268 -24.08 6.18 8.15
N SER A 269 -22.76 6.27 8.24
CA SER A 269 -21.83 5.14 8.43
C SER A 269 -21.72 4.13 7.27
N ASP A 270 -22.39 4.35 6.13
CA ASP A 270 -22.16 3.57 4.92
C ASP A 270 -20.89 4.06 4.19
N VAL A 271 -19.90 3.18 4.03
CA VAL A 271 -18.71 3.40 3.20
C VAL A 271 -18.97 2.97 1.77
N TYR A 272 -18.64 3.86 0.84
CA TYR A 272 -18.68 3.62 -0.59
C TYR A 272 -17.27 3.65 -1.16
N GLU A 273 -17.02 2.87 -2.21
CA GLU A 273 -15.75 2.80 -2.91
C GLU A 273 -15.91 2.97 -4.43
N GLN A 274 -14.88 3.52 -5.05
CA GLN A 274 -14.77 3.66 -6.50
C GLN A 274 -13.30 3.71 -6.92
N ASP A 275 -12.91 2.89 -7.91
CA ASP A 275 -11.62 3.04 -8.58
C ASP A 275 -11.67 4.22 -9.57
N LEU A 276 -10.95 5.30 -9.24
CA LEU A 276 -10.84 6.48 -10.10
C LEU A 276 -9.68 6.38 -11.11
N GLY A 277 -8.96 5.26 -11.15
CA GLY A 277 -7.87 4.99 -12.08
C GLY A 277 -6.61 5.83 -11.83
N PRO A 278 -5.66 5.85 -12.78
CA PRO A 278 -4.37 6.53 -12.62
C PRO A 278 -4.46 8.02 -12.21
N ASP A 279 -5.53 8.72 -12.59
CA ASP A 279 -5.76 10.14 -12.28
C ASP A 279 -6.49 10.36 -10.93
N THR A 280 -6.51 9.36 -10.06
CA THR A 280 -7.25 9.37 -8.78
C THR A 280 -7.00 10.64 -7.97
N ALA A 281 -5.76 11.10 -7.83
CA ALA A 281 -5.45 12.30 -7.05
C ALA A 281 -6.17 13.56 -7.59
N GLN A 282 -6.22 13.74 -8.92
CA GLN A 282 -6.89 14.87 -9.54
C GLN A 282 -8.42 14.72 -9.47
N ARG A 283 -8.93 13.52 -9.76
CA ARG A 283 -10.38 13.23 -9.74
C ARG A 283 -10.96 13.35 -8.33
N ALA A 284 -10.30 12.76 -7.33
CA ALA A 284 -10.70 12.87 -5.93
C ALA A 284 -10.65 14.32 -5.42
N ALA A 285 -9.64 15.09 -5.83
CA ALA A 285 -9.56 16.51 -5.48
C ALA A 285 -10.78 17.32 -5.96
N ALA A 286 -11.36 16.97 -7.11
CA ALA A 286 -12.57 17.60 -7.67
C ALA A 286 -13.88 17.17 -7.00
N ILE A 287 -13.90 16.06 -6.25
CA ILE A 287 -15.08 15.61 -5.51
C ILE A 287 -15.22 16.44 -4.23
N VAL A 288 -16.11 17.42 -4.26
CA VAL A 288 -16.38 18.35 -3.15
C VAL A 288 -17.73 18.14 -2.46
N ILE A 289 -18.52 17.19 -2.95
CA ILE A 289 -19.88 16.84 -2.48
C ILE A 289 -19.96 15.33 -2.29
N PHE A 290 -20.55 14.89 -1.19
CA PHE A 290 -20.90 13.47 -1.01
C PHE A 290 -22.10 13.11 -1.89
N ASN A 291 -21.87 12.32 -2.94
CA ASN A 291 -22.93 11.92 -3.87
C ASN A 291 -22.64 10.51 -4.41
N PRO A 292 -22.88 9.44 -3.61
CA PRO A 292 -22.67 8.06 -4.02
C PRO A 292 -23.72 7.66 -5.07
N ASP A 293 -23.49 8.07 -6.32
CA ASP A 293 -24.30 7.72 -7.48
C ASP A 293 -24.03 6.26 -7.93
N LYS A 294 -24.53 5.90 -9.11
CA LYS A 294 -24.36 4.54 -9.67
C LYS A 294 -22.91 4.13 -9.94
N GLY A 295 -21.97 5.07 -9.91
CA GLY A 295 -20.55 4.80 -10.07
C GLY A 295 -19.84 4.38 -8.79
N TRP A 296 -20.54 4.37 -7.65
CA TRP A 296 -20.02 3.99 -6.34
C TRP A 296 -20.61 2.67 -5.88
N ASP A 297 -19.75 1.77 -5.43
CA ASP A 297 -20.15 0.50 -4.82
C ASP A 297 -20.10 0.61 -3.29
N LYS A 298 -20.90 -0.18 -2.57
CA LYS A 298 -20.74 -0.29 -1.11
C LYS A 298 -19.50 -1.12 -0.81
N ALA A 299 -18.59 -0.56 -0.02
CA ALA A 299 -17.39 -1.28 0.41
C ALA A 299 -17.75 -2.41 1.38
N ASP A 300 -16.97 -3.50 1.34
CA ASP A 300 -17.05 -4.54 2.37
C ASP A 300 -16.42 -4.02 3.67
N MET A 301 -17.22 -3.99 4.73
CA MET A 301 -16.83 -3.52 6.06
C MET A 301 -16.62 -4.68 7.05
N THR A 302 -16.68 -5.92 6.57
CA THR A 302 -16.54 -7.12 7.39
C THR A 302 -15.06 -7.31 7.77
N PRO A 303 -14.75 -7.51 9.07
CA PRO A 303 -13.39 -7.80 9.53
C PRO A 303 -12.84 -9.16 9.11
#